data_AF-A0A524GFB5-F1
#
_entry.id   AF-A0A524GFB5-F1
#
_cell.length_a   1.000
_cell.length_b   1.000
_cell.length_c   1.000
_cell.angle_alpha   90.00
_cell.angle_beta   90.00
_cell.angle_gamma   90.00
#
_symmetry.space_group_name_H-M   'P 1'
#
loop_
_entity.id
_entity.type
_entity.pdbx_description
1 polymer ?
#
loop_
_entity_poly.entity_id
_entity_poly.type
_entity_poly.pdbx_seq_one_letter_code
_entity_poly.pdbx_strand_id
1 'polypeptide(L)'
;MKADGYYLGVDLCSVSLDGMVVDGSGRLLWYAYSRVQGRSRDAVAILCRQLLEEWMLPNRVRSFNGALATGSGKEIVQEMLNIPAVNEIVAHGTAA
;
A
#
# COMPACT_ATOMS: atom_id res chain seq x y z
N MET A 1 20.29 0.80 11.80
CA MET A 1 19.15 0.70 12.74
C MET A 1 18.07 -0.12 12.07
N LYS A 2 17.52 -1.14 12.75
CA LYS A 2 16.29 -1.80 12.30
C LYS A 2 15.15 -0.79 12.46
N ALA A 3 14.26 -0.70 11.49
CA ALA A 3 13.02 0.04 11.66
C ALA A 3 12.19 -0.64 12.78
N ASP A 4 11.52 0.15 13.62
CA ASP A 4 10.66 -0.34 14.71
C ASP A 4 9.40 -1.07 14.21
N GLY A 5 9.20 -1.12 12.90
CA GLY A 5 8.19 -1.88 12.20
C GLY A 5 8.10 -1.42 10.75
N TYR A 6 7.39 -2.18 9.92
CA TYR A 6 7.07 -1.83 8.54
C TYR A 6 5.57 -1.79 8.36
N TYR A 7 5.05 -0.70 7.80
CA TYR A 7 3.62 -0.51 7.59
C TYR A 7 3.33 -0.25 6.11
N LEU A 8 2.33 -0.94 5.56
CA LEU A 8 1.93 -0.83 4.16
C LEU A 8 0.66 0.01 4.03
N GLY A 9 0.71 1.07 3.23
CA GLY A 9 -0.46 1.81 2.77
C GLY A 9 -0.72 1.53 1.30
N VAL A 10 -1.98 1.31 0.93
CA VAL A 10 -2.41 1.19 -0.46
C VAL A 10 -3.61 2.10 -0.70
N ASP A 11 -3.51 3.01 -1.65
CA ASP A 11 -4.59 3.91 -2.04
C ASP A 11 -5.00 3.60 -3.48
N LEU A 12 -6.20 3.03 -3.64
CA LEU A 12 -6.76 2.70 -4.94
C LEU A 12 -7.89 3.69 -5.27
N CYS A 13 -7.58 4.63 -6.15
CA CYS A 13 -8.54 5.57 -6.72
C CYS A 13 -9.06 5.09 -8.09
N SER A 14 -10.01 5.84 -8.66
CA SER A 14 -10.57 5.54 -9.99
C SER A 14 -9.55 5.69 -11.13
N VAL A 15 -8.48 6.46 -10.89
CA VAL A 15 -7.50 6.89 -11.89
C VAL A 15 -6.13 6.26 -11.64
N SER A 16 -5.71 6.19 -10.38
CA SER A 16 -4.40 5.75 -9.95
C SER A 16 -4.46 4.77 -8.79
N LEU A 17 -3.36 4.05 -8.64
CA LEU A 17 -3.06 3.21 -7.50
C LEU A 17 -1.69 3.62 -6.97
N ASP A 18 -1.66 3.94 -5.69
CA ASP A 18 -0.46 4.28 -4.93
C ASP A 18 -0.20 3.18 -3.88
N GLY A 19 1.06 2.78 -3.74
CA GLY A 19 1.52 1.89 -2.68
C GLY A 19 2.70 2.51 -1.96
N MET A 20 2.71 2.41 -0.63
CA MET A 20 3.77 3.01 0.18
C MET A 20 4.13 2.12 1.36
N VAL A 21 5.42 2.08 1.69
CA VAL A 21 5.90 1.47 2.94
C VAL A 21 6.53 2.55 3.80
N VAL A 22 6.12 2.61 5.07
CA VAL A 22 6.70 3.51 6.07
C VAL A 22 7.25 2.72 7.26
N ASP A 23 8.23 3.28 7.97
CA ASP A 23 8.62 2.78 9.30
C ASP A 23 7.74 3.36 10.42
N GLY A 24 7.98 2.91 11.66
CA GLY A 24 7.25 3.39 12.84
C GLY A 24 7.42 4.87 13.17
N SER A 25 8.37 5.58 12.53
CA SER A 25 8.51 7.03 12.64
C SER A 25 7.75 7.80 11.54
N GLY A 26 7.07 7.08 10.63
CA GLY A 26 6.41 7.66 9.46
C GLY A 26 7.36 7.95 8.30
N ARG A 27 8.63 7.52 8.36
CA ARG A 27 9.57 7.73 7.26
C ARG A 27 9.24 6.80 6.09
N LEU A 28 9.11 7.37 4.90
CA LEU A 28 8.89 6.63 3.66
C LEU A 28 10.12 5.79 3.30
N LEU A 29 9.92 4.48 3.12
CA LEU A 29 10.94 3.50 2.77
C LEU A 29 10.81 3.00 1.33
N TRP A 30 9.59 2.99 0.79
CA TRP A 30 9.29 2.61 -0.57
C TRP A 30 7.99 3.26 -1.03
N TYR A 31 7.90 3.56 -2.31
CA TYR A 31 6.71 4.11 -2.95
C TYR A 31 6.63 3.63 -4.39
N ALA A 32 5.42 3.33 -4.84
CA ALA A 32 5.11 3.09 -6.24
C ALA A 32 3.77 3.71 -6.63
N TYR A 33 3.71 4.14 -7.88
CA TYR A 33 2.55 4.73 -8.53
C TYR A 33 2.23 3.96 -9.80
N SER A 34 0.96 3.69 -10.04
CA SER A 34 0.50 3.15 -11.32
C SER A 34 -0.86 3.72 -11.75
N ARG A 35 -1.09 3.71 -13.06
CA ARG A 35 -2.39 4.07 -13.64
C ARG A 35 -3.26 2.82 -13.71
N VAL A 36 -4.47 2.90 -13.16
CA VAL A 36 -5.39 1.76 -13.09
C VAL A 36 -5.96 1.39 -14.46
N GLN A 37 -6.28 2.39 -15.30
CA GLN A 37 -6.85 2.22 -16.65
C GLN A 37 -8.06 1.24 -16.70
N GLY A 38 -8.92 1.27 -15.68
CA GLY A 38 -10.07 0.37 -15.56
C GLY A 38 -9.73 -1.07 -15.19
N ARG A 39 -8.46 -1.39 -14.91
CA ARG A 39 -7.98 -2.74 -14.56
C ARG A 39 -7.45 -2.79 -13.13
N SER A 40 -8.32 -2.49 -12.17
CA SER A 40 -7.93 -2.33 -10.75
C SER A 40 -7.25 -3.57 -10.16
N ARG A 41 -7.76 -4.77 -10.43
CA ARG A 41 -7.15 -6.02 -9.90
C ARG A 41 -5.75 -6.25 -10.48
N ASP A 42 -5.57 -6.00 -11.77
CA ASP A 42 -4.25 -6.12 -12.42
C ASP A 42 -3.26 -5.12 -11.83
N ALA A 43 -3.69 -3.88 -11.63
CA ALA A 43 -2.86 -2.84 -11.01
C ALA A 43 -2.40 -3.24 -9.61
N VAL A 44 -3.30 -3.78 -8.77
CA VAL A 44 -2.95 -4.28 -7.42
C VAL A 44 -1.96 -5.45 -7.49
N ALA A 45 -2.14 -6.39 -8.42
CA ALA A 45 -1.22 -7.51 -8.60
C ALA A 45 0.19 -7.05 -9.04
N ILE A 46 0.25 -6.06 -9.93
CA ILE A 46 1.51 -5.45 -10.38
C ILE A 46 2.19 -4.73 -9.22
N LEU A 47 1.44 -3.94 -8.43
CA LEU A 47 1.96 -3.24 -7.26
C LEU A 47 2.57 -4.23 -6.24
N CYS A 48 1.90 -5.35 -5.98
CA CYS A 48 2.41 -6.38 -5.08
C CYS A 48 3.70 -7.02 -5.59
N ARG A 49 3.80 -7.25 -6.90
CA ARG A 49 5.03 -7.76 -7.53
C ARG A 49 6.17 -6.76 -7.38
N GLN A 50 5.94 -5.49 -7.68
CA GLN A 50 6.92 -4.42 -7.52
C GLN A 50 7.39 -4.32 -6.07
N LEU A 51 6.46 -4.29 -5.11
CA LEU A 51 6.79 -4.27 -3.68
C LEU A 51 7.67 -5.46 -3.28
N LEU A 52 7.35 -6.65 -3.76
CA LEU A 52 8.11 -7.87 -3.48
C LEU A 52 9.53 -7.79 -4.05
N GLU A 53 9.66 -7.47 -5.33
CA GLU A 53 10.91 -7.49 -6.09
C GLU A 53 11.83 -6.32 -5.73
N GLU A 54 11.28 -5.11 -5.61
CA GLU A 54 12.06 -3.89 -5.44
C GLU A 54 12.41 -3.61 -3.98
N TRP A 55 11.58 -4.08 -3.03
CA TRP A 55 11.76 -3.71 -1.62
C TRP A 55 11.81 -4.89 -0.66
N MET A 56 10.85 -5.81 -0.67
CA MET A 56 10.81 -6.88 0.33
C MET A 56 11.99 -7.86 0.18
N LEU A 57 12.27 -8.35 -1.03
CA LEU A 57 13.35 -9.30 -1.27
C LEU A 57 14.75 -8.69 -0.97
N PRO A 58 15.11 -7.49 -1.48
CA PRO A 58 16.41 -6.88 -1.19
C PRO A 58 16.62 -6.59 0.30
N ASN A 59 15.57 -6.15 1.01
CA ASN A 59 15.63 -5.82 2.44
C ASN A 59 15.35 -7.03 3.35
N ARG A 60 15.14 -8.23 2.79
CA ARG A 60 14.80 -9.47 3.51
C ARG A 60 13.57 -9.32 4.44
N VAL A 61 12.61 -8.49 4.04
CA VAL A 61 11.36 -8.29 4.77
C VAL A 61 10.38 -9.40 4.38
N ARG A 62 9.77 -10.04 5.37
CA ARG A 62 8.82 -11.14 5.16
C ARG A 62 7.38 -10.81 5.55
N SER A 63 7.17 -9.74 6.31
CA SER A 63 5.88 -9.35 6.85
C SER A 63 5.84 -7.87 7.18
N PHE A 64 4.64 -7.31 7.23
CA PHE A 64 4.36 -5.97 7.74
C PHE A 64 3.75 -6.06 9.14
N ASN A 65 4.01 -5.06 9.97
CA ASN A 65 3.40 -4.89 11.29
C ASN A 65 1.95 -4.43 11.19
N GLY A 66 1.60 -3.77 10.09
CA GLY A 66 0.23 -3.37 9.77
C GLY A 66 0.08 -3.01 8.29
N ALA A 67 -1.13 -3.11 7.78
CA ALA A 67 -1.46 -2.71 6.42
C ALA A 67 -2.88 -2.14 6.37
N LEU A 68 -3.10 -1.11 5.56
CA LEU A 68 -4.41 -0.49 5.35
C LEU A 68 -4.62 -0.13 3.89
N ALA A 69 -5.85 -0.33 3.42
CA ALA A 69 -6.31 0.13 2.11
C ALA A 69 -7.19 1.38 2.24
N THR A 70 -7.09 2.32 1.30
CA THR A 70 -8.01 3.44 1.16
C THR A 70 -8.28 3.78 -0.31
N GLY A 71 -9.02 4.86 -0.54
CA GLY A 71 -9.48 5.26 -1.87
C GLY A 71 -10.82 4.64 -2.28
N SER A 72 -11.36 5.09 -3.41
CA SER A 72 -12.65 4.65 -3.94
C SER A 72 -12.73 3.14 -4.26
N GLY A 73 -11.60 2.48 -4.51
CA GLY A 73 -11.50 1.05 -4.84
C GLY A 73 -10.94 0.19 -3.72
N LYS A 74 -10.80 0.71 -2.50
CA LYS A 74 -10.21 0.02 -1.34
C LYS A 74 -10.76 -1.38 -1.07
N GLU A 75 -12.03 -1.64 -1.38
CA GLU A 75 -12.66 -2.96 -1.21
C GLU A 75 -11.99 -4.04 -2.08
N ILE A 76 -11.52 -3.69 -3.28
CA ILE A 76 -10.77 -4.61 -4.16
C ILE A 76 -9.43 -4.96 -3.52
N VAL A 77 -8.74 -3.98 -2.93
CA VAL A 77 -7.46 -4.21 -2.24
C VAL A 77 -7.68 -5.05 -0.99
N GLN A 78 -8.72 -4.74 -0.20
CA GLN A 78 -9.11 -5.51 0.97
C GLN A 78 -9.40 -6.96 0.62
N GLU A 79 -10.14 -7.24 -0.45
CA GLU A 79 -10.43 -8.60 -0.91
C GLU A 79 -9.15 -9.33 -1.35
N MET A 80 -8.30 -8.68 -2.15
CA MET A 80 -7.12 -9.32 -2.73
C MET A 80 -6.00 -9.56 -1.71
N LEU A 81 -5.81 -8.65 -0.75
CA LEU A 81 -4.71 -8.70 0.21
C LEU A 81 -5.14 -9.13 1.61
N ASN A 82 -6.45 -9.28 1.84
CA ASN A 82 -7.02 -9.57 3.16
C ASN A 82 -6.55 -8.58 4.25
N ILE A 83 -6.59 -7.28 3.91
CA ILE A 83 -6.21 -6.18 4.81
C ILE A 83 -7.41 -5.27 5.08
N PRO A 84 -7.51 -4.60 6.24
CA PRO A 84 -8.62 -3.70 6.51
C PRO A 84 -8.62 -2.49 5.55
N ALA A 85 -9.80 -1.98 5.25
CA ALA A 85 -9.98 -0.73 4.53
C ALA A 85 -10.47 0.40 5.44
N VAL A 86 -10.04 1.62 5.14
CA VAL A 86 -10.46 2.85 5.83
C VAL A 86 -11.03 3.85 4.82
N ASN A 87 -12.04 4.62 5.26
CA ASN A 87 -12.62 5.68 4.46
C ASN A 87 -11.56 6.72 4.05
N GLU A 88 -11.57 7.13 2.80
CA GLU A 88 -10.60 8.05 2.19
C GLU A 88 -10.53 9.41 2.89
N ILE A 89 -11.68 9.99 3.25
CA ILE A 89 -11.75 11.28 3.95
C ILE A 89 -11.13 11.17 5.35
N VAL A 90 -11.40 10.06 6.05
CA VAL A 90 -10.81 9.81 7.37
C VAL A 90 -9.31 9.58 7.26
N ALA A 91 -8.85 8.82 6.26
CA ALA A 91 -7.43 8.55 6.03
C ALA A 91 -6.66 9.84 5.76
N HIS A 92 -7.14 10.67 4.83
CA HIS A 92 -6.55 11.98 4.55
C HIS A 92 -6.57 12.90 5.75
N GLY A 93 -7.70 12.98 6.47
CA GLY A 93 -7.81 13.82 7.66
C GLY A 93 -6.90 13.39 8.81
N THR A 94 -6.57 12.10 8.91
CA THR A 94 -5.67 11.57 9.94
C THR A 94 -4.19 11.77 9.56
N ALA A 95 -3.87 11.80 8.27
CA ALA A 95 -2.50 11.91 7.77
C ALA A 95 -1.99 13.36 7.60
N ALA A 96 -2.89 14.34 7.60
CA ALA A 96 -2.58 15.77 7.46
C ALA A 96 -2.06 16.40 8.76
#